data_AF-A0A9D2Q6E9-F1
#
_entry.id   AF-A0A9D2Q6E9-F1
#
_cell.length_a   1.000
_cell.length_b   1.000
_cell.length_c   1.000
_cell.angle_alpha   90.00
_cell.angle_beta   90.00
_cell.angle_gamma   90.00
#
_symmetry.space_group_name_H-M   'P 1'
#
loop_
_entity.id
_entity.type
_entity.pdbx_description
1 polymer ?
#
loop_
_entity_poly.entity_id
_entity_poly.type
_entity_poly.pdbx_seq_one_letter_code
_entity_poly.pdbx_strand_id
1 'polypeptide(L)' 'MGKTSTQVKQKYLNKTYSQIAIRLPKELVAQWEEKLEKDGIGKAEFLRNAIQDYLSKP' A
#
# COMPACT_ATOMS: atom_id res chain seq x y z
N MET A 1 -22.89 -25.29 -9.25
CA MET A 1 -21.70 -24.43 -9.45
C MET A 1 -21.74 -23.36 -8.37
N GLY A 2 -21.10 -23.63 -7.23
CA GLY A 2 -21.22 -22.82 -6.02
C GLY A 2 -20.67 -21.41 -6.23
N LYS A 3 -21.37 -20.41 -5.70
CA LYS A 3 -20.91 -19.01 -5.63
C LYS A 3 -19.68 -18.99 -4.73
N THR A 4 -18.53 -19.16 -5.34
CA THR A 4 -17.25 -19.45 -4.69
C THR A 4 -16.82 -18.28 -3.80
N SER A 5 -16.38 -18.62 -2.59
CA SER A 5 -16.00 -17.74 -1.47
C SER A 5 -15.11 -16.54 -1.80
N THR A 6 -14.52 -16.48 -2.99
CA THR A 6 -13.69 -15.38 -3.51
C THR A 6 -14.46 -14.08 -3.65
N GLN A 7 -15.68 -14.10 -4.20
CA GLN A 7 -16.50 -12.87 -4.35
C GLN A 7 -16.94 -12.32 -3.00
N VAL A 8 -17.24 -13.20 -2.05
CA VAL A 8 -17.60 -12.82 -0.68
C VAL A 8 -16.38 -12.21 0.02
N LYS A 9 -15.20 -12.84 -0.06
CA LYS A 9 -13.95 -12.31 0.52
C LYS A 9 -13.55 -10.96 -0.07
N GLN A 10 -13.63 -10.78 -1.39
CA GLN A 10 -13.36 -9.48 -2.03
C GLN A 10 -14.33 -8.40 -1.56
N LYS A 11 -15.62 -8.71 -1.40
CA LYS A 11 -16.62 -7.77 -0.88
C LYS A 11 -16.31 -7.31 0.55
N TYR A 12 -15.78 -8.19 1.41
CA TYR A 12 -15.33 -7.82 2.75
C TYR A 12 -14.06 -6.96 2.72
N LEU A 13 -13.07 -7.33 1.90
CA LEU A 13 -11.83 -6.55 1.77
C LEU A 13 -12.10 -5.13 1.28
N ASN A 14 -12.95 -4.97 0.27
CA ASN A 14 -13.34 -3.66 -0.27
C ASN A 14 -14.17 -2.81 0.70
N LYS A 15 -14.85 -3.41 1.69
CA LYS A 15 -15.62 -2.68 2.70
C LYS A 15 -14.72 -2.03 3.75
N THR A 16 -13.59 -2.67 4.05
CA THR A 16 -12.69 -2.27 5.14
C THR A 16 -11.44 -1.53 4.64
N TYR A 17 -10.98 -1.84 3.43
CA TYR A 17 -9.72 -1.30 2.91
C TYR A 17 -9.93 -0.60 1.56
N SER A 18 -9.41 0.61 1.45
CA SER A 18 -9.30 1.31 0.17
C SER A 18 -7.92 1.04 -0.45
N GLN A 19 -7.89 0.75 -1.75
CA GLN A 19 -6.64 0.60 -2.50
C GLN A 19 -6.25 1.95 -3.12
N ILE A 20 -5.02 2.39 -2.85
CA ILE A 20 -4.43 3.57 -3.46
C ILE A 20 -3.39 3.10 -4.48
N ALA A 21 -3.52 3.51 -5.73
CA ALA A 21 -2.56 3.24 -6.79
C ALA A 21 -2.09 4.57 -7.39
N ILE A 22 -0.78 4.80 -7.37
CA ILE A 22 -0.15 5.98 -7.93
C ILE A 22 0.90 5.58 -8.96
N ARG A 23 1.09 6.42 -9.99
CA ARG A 23 2.16 6.25 -10.98
C ARG A 23 3.27 7.23 -10.65
N LEU A 24 4.45 6.70 -10.37
CA LEU A 24 5.64 7.48 -10.05
C LEU A 24 6.71 7.28 -11.15
N PRO A 25 7.62 8.25 -11.36
CA PRO A 25 8.75 8.09 -12.25
C PRO A 25 9.60 6.88 -11.84
N LYS A 26 10.03 6.07 -12.80
CA LYS A 26 10.80 4.84 -12.54
C LYS A 26 12.07 5.10 -11.73
N GLU A 27 12.75 6.21 -12.02
CA GLU A 27 13.98 6.59 -11.32
C GLU A 27 13.73 6.89 -9.84
N LEU A 28 12.61 7.55 -9.52
CA LEU A 28 12.22 7.83 -8.14
C LEU A 28 11.84 6.54 -7.41
N VAL A 29 11.13 5.64 -8.09
CA VAL A 29 10.79 4.33 -7.53
C VAL A 29 12.06 3.53 -7.23
N ALA A 30 13.01 3.47 -8.16
CA ALA A 30 14.28 2.75 -7.96
C ALA A 30 15.07 3.27 -6.75
N GLN A 31 15.22 4.59 -6.63
CA GLN A 31 15.91 5.21 -5.48
C GLN A 31 15.17 4.95 -4.16
N TRP A 32 13.83 4.97 -4.19
CA TRP A 32 13.00 4.68 -3.03
C TRP A 32 13.12 3.22 -2.61
N GLU A 33 13.07 2.27 -3.55
CA GLU A 33 13.26 0.85 -3.29
C GLU A 33 14.63 0.57 -2.64
N GLU A 34 15.71 1.14 -3.19
CA GLU A 34 17.06 0.93 -2.65
C GLU A 34 17.18 1.44 -1.20
N LYS A 35 16.55 2.58 -0.88
CA LYS A 35 16.50 3.07 0.50
C LYS A 35 15.68 2.18 1.40
N LEU A 36 14.51 1.73 0.95
CA LEU A 36 13.65 0.83 1.73
C LEU A 36 14.34 -0.49 2.05
N GLU A 37 15.09 -1.05 1.11
CA GLU A 37 15.87 -2.27 1.33
C GLU A 37 16.96 -2.07 2.39
N LYS A 38 17.63 -0.90 2.39
CA LYS A 38 18.64 -0.56 3.41
C LYS A 38 18.04 -0.35 4.80
N ASP A 39 16.87 0.28 4.88
CA ASP A 39 16.13 0.48 6.13
C ASP A 39 15.41 -0.80 6.61
N GLY A 40 15.29 -1.82 5.75
CA GLY A 40 14.55 -3.04 6.04
C GLY A 40 13.03 -2.84 6.12
N ILE A 41 12.50 -1.75 5.57
CA ILE A 41 11.09 -1.37 5.64
C ILE A 41 10.38 -1.80 4.36
N GLY A 42 9.22 -2.46 4.51
CA GLY A 42 8.40 -2.80 3.35
C GLY A 42 7.75 -1.58 2.69
N LYS A 43 7.64 -1.55 1.35
CA LYS A 43 6.97 -0.47 0.58
C LYS A 43 5.60 -0.07 1.14
N ALA A 44 4.79 -1.06 1.48
CA ALA A 44 3.45 -0.82 2.04
C ALA A 44 3.51 -0.22 3.45
N GLU A 45 4.49 -0.62 4.26
CA GLU A 45 4.70 -0.06 5.60
C GLU A 45 5.18 1.38 5.53
N PHE A 46 6.13 1.68 4.64
CA PHE A 46 6.54 3.05 4.37
C PHE A 46 5.35 3.93 3.99
N LEU A 47 4.49 3.50 3.06
CA LEU A 47 3.31 4.28 2.67
C LEU A 47 2.33 4.48 3.84
N ARG A 48 2.10 3.45 4.66
CA ARG A 48 1.26 3.58 5.87
C ARG A 48 1.84 4.57 6.87
N ASN A 49 3.15 4.52 7.10
CA ASN A 49 3.84 5.43 8.02
C ASN A 49 3.85 6.85 7.46
N ALA A 50 4.13 7.03 6.17
CA ALA A 50 4.11 8.33 5.51
C ALA A 50 2.72 8.99 5.54
N ILE A 51 1.65 8.22 5.33
CA ILE A 51 0.27 8.73 5.43
C ILE A 51 -0.05 9.13 6.88
N GLN A 52 0.31 8.29 7.87
CA GLN A 52 0.09 8.62 9.28
C GLN A 52 0.89 9.85 9.72
N ASP A 53 2.17 9.95 9.35
CA ASP A 53 3.03 11.10 9.63
C ASP A 53 2.48 12.37 8.98
N TYR A 54 2.02 12.29 7.73
CA TYR A 54 1.40 13.42 7.03
C TYR A 54 0.12 13.90 7.73
N LEU A 55 -0.73 12.99 8.20
CA LEU A 55 -1.96 13.33 8.92
C LEU A 55 -1.70 13.79 10.38
N SER A 56 -0.56 13.42 10.95
CA SER A 56 -0.18 13.81 12.30
C SER A 56 0.53 15.17 12.36
N LYS A 57 0.93 15.72 11.21
CA LYS A 57 1.49 17.08 11.12
C LYS A 57 0.35 18.10 11.26
N PRO A 58 0.46 19.07 12.19
CA PRO A 58 -0.56 20.11 12.40
C PRO A 58 -0.63 21.13 11.26
#